data_AF-A0A1Q6EE07-F1
#
_entry.id   AF-A0A1Q6EE07-F1
#
_cell.length_a   1.000
_cell.length_b   1.000
_cell.length_c   1.000
_cell.angle_alpha   90.00
_cell.angle_beta   90.00
_cell.angle_gamma   90.00
#
_symmetry.space_group_name_H-M   'P 1'
#
loop_
_entity.id
_entity.type
_entity.pdbx_description
1 polymer ?
#
loop_
_entity_poly.entity_id
_entity_poly.type
_entity_poly.pdbx_seq_one_letter_code
_entity_poly.pdbx_strand_id
1 'polypeptide(L)'
;MKKFLILFIISASIGLCSCGKSNEEKAQDLAAEYLKGVLYHFDSYEPLETHVDSSFVSLANDKEAIEQTLDMIKFANSLEKTVREKELAETTMDIYEPDNYSSNYSIGKYNRAKEERDRLQNRLEKAKENIQNRFERIKARQAELKVDDFNGWKIYHKFKSLNGAKTIDLFGEYILFCDKEFNNIEFAYSKEEYEAISKMMEAIASSNDATEFA
;
A
#
# COMPACT_ATOMS: atom_id res chain seq x y z
N MET A 1 -58.94 -13.13 42.36
CA MET A 1 -58.30 -12.13 41.46
C MET A 1 -56.80 -12.04 41.73
N LYS A 2 -56.03 -13.11 41.48
CA LYS A 2 -54.55 -13.12 41.60
C LYS A 2 -53.83 -13.98 40.54
N LYS A 3 -54.57 -14.68 39.66
CA LYS A 3 -54.01 -15.51 38.58
C LYS A 3 -54.06 -14.86 37.19
N PHE A 4 -54.77 -13.75 37.03
CA PHE A 4 -54.84 -13.00 35.76
C PHE A 4 -53.80 -11.88 35.63
N LEU A 5 -53.02 -11.59 36.69
CA LEU A 5 -51.98 -10.55 36.64
C LEU A 5 -50.62 -11.06 36.11
N ILE A 6 -50.43 -12.38 36.04
CA ILE A 6 -49.13 -12.97 35.64
C ILE A 6 -49.03 -13.14 34.11
N LEU A 7 -50.14 -13.04 33.36
CA LEU A 7 -50.15 -13.23 31.92
C LEU A 7 -49.85 -11.95 31.11
N PHE A 8 -49.61 -10.81 31.77
CA PHE A 8 -49.28 -9.54 31.10
C PHE A 8 -47.80 -9.13 31.19
N ILE A 9 -46.95 -9.93 31.85
CA ILE A 9 -45.51 -9.62 32.00
C ILE A 9 -44.65 -10.41 30.98
N ILE A 10 -45.22 -11.38 30.26
CA ILE A 10 -44.47 -12.26 29.34
C ILE A 10 -44.59 -11.82 27.85
N SER A 11 -45.45 -10.85 27.50
CA SER A 11 -45.63 -10.43 26.09
C SER A 11 -44.92 -9.12 25.69
N ALA A 12 -44.11 -8.51 26.57
CA ALA A 12 -43.37 -7.28 26.28
C ALA A 12 -41.87 -7.50 25.99
N SER A 13 -41.48 -8.73 25.65
CA SER A 13 -40.10 -9.08 25.27
C SER A 13 -39.96 -9.35 23.77
N ILE A 14 -40.89 -8.85 22.95
CA ILE A 14 -40.77 -8.90 21.49
C ILE A 14 -39.79 -7.81 21.07
N GLY A 15 -38.55 -8.25 20.84
CA GLY A 15 -37.62 -7.71 19.86
C GLY A 15 -37.48 -6.19 19.82
N LEU A 16 -36.64 -5.65 20.69
CA LEU A 16 -35.78 -4.55 20.27
C LEU A 16 -34.80 -5.13 19.23
N CYS A 17 -35.27 -5.37 18.00
CA CYS A 17 -34.38 -5.37 16.85
C CYS A 17 -33.81 -3.96 16.82
N SER A 18 -32.62 -3.79 17.38
CA SER A 18 -31.84 -2.59 17.14
C SER A 18 -31.74 -2.46 15.62
N CYS A 19 -32.45 -1.51 15.02
CA CYS A 19 -32.25 -1.08 13.64
C CYS A 19 -30.91 -0.33 13.54
N GLY A 20 -29.83 -0.97 14.01
CA GLY A 20 -28.47 -0.52 13.79
C GLY A 20 -28.03 -0.96 12.39
N LYS A 21 -27.24 -0.11 11.74
CA LYS A 21 -26.61 -0.48 10.47
C LYS A 21 -25.82 -1.78 10.61
N SER A 22 -25.87 -2.64 9.61
CA SER A 22 -24.95 -3.79 9.53
C SER A 22 -23.50 -3.32 9.44
N ASN A 23 -22.55 -4.23 9.64
CA ASN A 23 -21.13 -3.89 9.48
C ASN A 23 -20.82 -3.47 8.02
N GLU A 24 -21.46 -4.12 7.05
CA GLU A 24 -21.35 -3.78 5.62
C GLU A 24 -21.94 -2.40 5.32
N GLU A 25 -23.07 -2.05 5.91
CA GLU A 25 -23.66 -0.71 5.75
C GLU A 25 -22.76 0.38 6.35
N LYS A 26 -22.20 0.15 7.55
CA LYS A 26 -21.22 1.06 8.17
C LYS A 26 -19.95 1.19 7.34
N ALA A 27 -19.44 0.06 6.85
CA ALA A 27 -18.26 0.02 6.00
C ALA A 27 -18.45 0.75 4.67
N GLN A 28 -19.63 0.60 4.04
CA GLN A 28 -19.96 1.30 2.81
C GLN A 28 -20.03 2.82 3.03
N ASP A 29 -20.60 3.27 4.16
CA ASP A 29 -20.62 4.70 4.50
C ASP A 29 -19.20 5.26 4.71
N LEU A 30 -18.35 4.52 5.44
CA LEU A 30 -16.96 4.93 5.65
C LEU A 30 -16.15 4.95 4.35
N ALA A 31 -16.33 3.94 3.49
CA ALA A 31 -15.68 3.89 2.19
C ALA A 31 -16.14 5.06 1.30
N ALA A 32 -17.43 5.36 1.29
CA ALA A 32 -17.97 6.52 0.58
C ALA A 32 -17.38 7.84 1.11
N GLU A 33 -17.28 8.02 2.43
CA GLU A 33 -16.68 9.21 3.03
C GLU A 33 -15.20 9.35 2.66
N TYR A 34 -14.44 8.27 2.72
CA TYR A 34 -13.04 8.25 2.28
C TYR A 34 -12.91 8.62 0.79
N LEU A 35 -13.75 8.02 -0.08
CA LEU A 35 -13.69 8.22 -1.52
C LEU A 35 -14.08 9.63 -1.97
N LYS A 36 -14.80 10.42 -1.15
CA LYS A 36 -15.01 11.86 -1.42
C LYS A 36 -13.70 12.64 -1.57
N GLY A 37 -12.66 12.23 -0.83
CA GLY A 37 -11.34 12.85 -0.89
C GLY A 37 -10.45 12.32 -2.02
N VAL A 38 -10.86 11.22 -2.68
CA VAL A 38 -10.02 10.48 -3.64
C VAL A 38 -10.53 10.62 -5.07
N LEU A 39 -11.85 10.56 -5.28
CA LEU A 39 -12.45 10.53 -6.60
C LEU A 39 -12.60 11.92 -7.20
N TYR A 40 -12.32 12.07 -8.50
CA TYR A 40 -12.53 13.31 -9.24
C TYR A 40 -13.99 13.77 -9.22
N HIS A 41 -14.92 12.84 -9.40
CA HIS A 41 -16.36 13.10 -9.51
C HIS A 41 -17.14 12.16 -8.60
N PHE A 42 -17.07 12.42 -7.29
CA PHE A 42 -17.78 11.62 -6.29
C PHE A 42 -19.31 11.65 -6.46
N ASP A 43 -19.88 12.67 -7.10
CA ASP A 43 -21.30 12.72 -7.45
C ASP A 43 -21.75 11.59 -8.40
N SER A 44 -20.80 10.99 -9.12
CA SER A 44 -21.03 9.82 -9.99
C SER A 44 -20.67 8.48 -9.34
N TYR A 45 -20.27 8.48 -8.07
CA TYR A 45 -19.89 7.27 -7.35
C TYR A 45 -21.11 6.36 -7.14
N GLU A 46 -20.95 5.08 -7.46
CA GLU A 46 -21.92 4.03 -7.18
C GLU A 46 -21.20 2.84 -6.53
N PRO A 47 -21.57 2.45 -5.29
CA PRO A 47 -21.04 1.24 -4.67
C PRO A 47 -21.58 0.02 -5.43
N LEU A 48 -20.68 -0.90 -5.78
CA LEU A 48 -21.03 -2.14 -6.47
C LEU A 48 -21.01 -3.34 -5.52
N GLU A 49 -20.04 -3.38 -4.61
CA GLU A 49 -19.86 -4.45 -3.64
C GLU A 49 -19.10 -3.94 -2.41
N THR A 50 -19.57 -4.30 -1.21
CA THR A 50 -18.86 -4.05 0.04
C THR A 50 -18.86 -5.33 0.86
N HIS A 51 -17.67 -5.79 1.24
CA HIS A 51 -17.48 -6.93 2.11
C HIS A 51 -16.56 -6.56 3.29
N VAL A 52 -16.83 -7.12 4.46
CA VAL A 52 -16.13 -6.80 5.70
C VAL A 52 -15.60 -8.07 6.34
N ASP A 53 -14.29 -8.11 6.54
CA ASP A 53 -13.59 -9.15 7.29
C ASP A 53 -13.06 -8.61 8.61
N SER A 54 -12.87 -9.51 9.58
CA SER A 54 -12.10 -9.19 10.78
C SER A 54 -10.64 -8.94 10.40
N SER A 55 -10.08 -7.85 10.90
CA SER A 55 -8.65 -7.59 10.84
C SER A 55 -7.99 -8.03 12.15
N PHE A 56 -6.86 -8.70 12.00
CA PHE A 56 -5.98 -9.08 13.11
C PHE A 56 -4.61 -8.45 12.93
N VAL A 57 -3.93 -8.19 14.04
CA VAL A 57 -2.55 -7.71 14.06
C VAL A 57 -1.68 -8.71 13.31
N SER A 58 -1.09 -8.23 12.23
CA SER A 58 -0.11 -8.95 11.43
C SER A 58 0.80 -7.91 10.77
N LEU A 59 1.95 -8.35 10.27
CA LEU A 59 2.84 -7.46 9.53
C LEU A 59 2.10 -6.81 8.34
N ALA A 60 1.28 -7.59 7.63
CA ALA A 60 0.50 -7.15 6.46
C ALA A 60 -0.63 -6.15 6.77
N ASN A 61 -0.98 -5.99 8.04
CA ASN A 61 -2.03 -5.08 8.51
C ASN A 61 -1.50 -4.03 9.48
N ASP A 62 -0.17 -3.92 9.65
CA ASP A 62 0.47 -2.91 10.49
C ASP A 62 0.88 -1.71 9.64
N LYS A 63 0.29 -0.54 9.93
CA LYS A 63 0.51 0.68 9.14
C LYS A 63 1.98 1.05 9.00
N GLU A 64 2.74 0.98 10.10
CA GLU A 64 4.16 1.32 10.09
C GLU A 64 4.94 0.37 9.17
N ALA A 65 4.73 -0.93 9.32
CA ALA A 65 5.37 -1.93 8.46
C ALA A 65 5.00 -1.72 6.98
N ILE A 66 3.74 -1.40 6.67
CA ILE A 66 3.28 -1.13 5.30
C ILE A 66 4.00 0.11 4.73
N GLU A 67 4.06 1.20 5.50
CA GLU A 67 4.76 2.43 5.08
C GLU A 67 6.25 2.18 4.82
N GLN A 68 6.92 1.42 5.70
CA GLN A 68 8.31 1.02 5.46
C GLN A 68 8.47 0.15 4.20
N THR A 69 7.52 -0.74 3.93
CA THR A 69 7.52 -1.62 2.74
C THR A 69 7.33 -0.80 1.47
N LEU A 70 6.41 0.17 1.48
CA LEU A 70 6.20 1.10 0.37
C LEU A 70 7.44 1.93 0.04
N ASP A 71 8.15 2.40 1.07
CA ASP A 71 9.44 3.07 0.89
C ASP A 71 10.46 2.12 0.24
N MET A 72 10.52 0.86 0.68
CA MET A 72 11.44 -0.12 0.13
C MET A 72 11.15 -0.42 -1.35
N ILE A 73 9.87 -0.55 -1.73
CA ILE A 73 9.43 -0.70 -3.13
C ILE A 73 9.89 0.51 -3.97
N LYS A 74 9.74 1.74 -3.45
CA LYS A 74 10.23 2.95 -4.15
C LYS A 74 11.74 2.93 -4.35
N PHE A 75 12.51 2.51 -3.34
CA PHE A 75 13.95 2.41 -3.46
C PHE A 75 14.38 1.32 -4.45
N ALA A 76 13.72 0.16 -4.46
CA ALA A 76 13.97 -0.90 -5.42
C ALA A 76 13.70 -0.45 -6.87
N ASN A 77 12.58 0.23 -7.12
CA ASN A 77 12.27 0.81 -8.43
C ASN A 77 13.32 1.86 -8.86
N SER A 78 13.75 2.71 -7.92
CA SER A 78 14.81 3.69 -8.17
C SER A 78 16.15 3.01 -8.49
N LEU A 79 16.46 1.91 -7.81
CA LEU A 79 17.64 1.11 -8.04
C LEU A 79 17.64 0.50 -9.44
N GLU A 80 16.55 -0.16 -9.86
CA GLU A 80 16.41 -0.75 -11.19
C GLU A 80 16.59 0.29 -12.31
N LYS A 81 16.05 1.50 -12.10
CA LYS A 81 16.27 2.62 -13.03
C LYS A 81 17.73 3.06 -13.05
N THR A 82 18.34 3.21 -11.87
CA THR A 82 19.73 3.67 -11.74
C THR A 82 20.73 2.67 -12.33
N VAL A 83 20.47 1.36 -12.22
CA VAL A 83 21.28 0.31 -12.88
C VAL A 83 21.26 0.49 -14.39
N ARG A 84 20.07 0.65 -15.00
CA ARG A 84 19.92 0.87 -16.45
C ARG A 84 20.61 2.16 -16.91
N GLU A 85 20.49 3.25 -16.15
CA GLU A 85 21.19 4.50 -16.43
C GLU A 85 22.72 4.33 -16.39
N LYS A 86 23.22 3.52 -15.42
CA LYS A 86 24.64 3.26 -15.26
C LYS A 86 25.20 2.43 -16.42
N GLU A 87 24.49 1.38 -16.83
CA GLU A 87 24.86 0.56 -17.99
C GLU A 87 24.95 1.39 -19.28
N LEU A 88 24.05 2.37 -19.46
CA LEU A 88 24.10 3.29 -20.59
C LEU A 88 25.32 4.23 -20.52
N ALA A 89 25.68 4.72 -19.33
CA ALA A 89 26.88 5.51 -19.13
C ALA A 89 28.14 4.70 -19.43
N GLU A 90 28.20 3.44 -18.97
CA GLU A 90 29.31 2.51 -19.25
C GLU A 90 29.42 2.22 -20.74
N THR A 91 28.30 1.94 -21.43
CA THR A 91 28.27 1.79 -22.89
C THR A 91 28.79 3.04 -23.61
N THR A 92 28.47 4.22 -23.10
CA THR A 92 29.00 5.48 -23.65
C THR A 92 30.49 5.61 -23.42
N MET A 93 31.00 5.18 -22.25
CA MET A 93 32.44 5.15 -22.00
C MET A 93 33.15 4.22 -22.98
N ASP A 94 32.61 3.04 -23.25
CA ASP A 94 33.20 2.06 -24.18
C ASP A 94 33.23 2.59 -25.63
N ILE A 95 32.15 3.23 -26.09
CA ILE A 95 32.08 3.82 -27.45
C ILE A 95 33.12 4.92 -27.65
N TYR A 96 33.36 5.73 -26.62
CA TYR A 96 34.24 6.89 -26.67
C TYR A 96 35.58 6.65 -25.98
N GLU A 97 35.98 5.39 -25.78
CA GLU A 97 37.23 5.03 -25.11
C GLU A 97 38.41 5.76 -25.76
N PRO A 98 39.14 6.62 -25.01
CA PRO A 98 40.20 7.42 -25.60
C PRO A 98 41.40 6.57 -26.03
N ASP A 99 41.86 6.82 -27.25
CA ASP A 99 43.10 6.31 -27.83
C ASP A 99 44.04 7.46 -28.26
N ASN A 100 45.18 7.11 -28.86
CA ASN A 100 46.18 8.08 -29.31
C ASN A 100 45.68 9.04 -30.43
N TYR A 101 44.54 8.76 -31.06
CA TYR A 101 43.97 9.53 -32.17
C TYR A 101 42.64 10.21 -31.80
N SER A 102 42.24 10.12 -30.53
CA SER A 102 40.95 10.58 -30.07
C SER A 102 40.80 12.09 -30.11
N SER A 103 39.66 12.54 -30.64
CA SER A 103 39.32 13.96 -30.68
C SER A 103 38.95 14.50 -29.30
N ASN A 104 39.05 15.82 -29.11
CA ASN A 104 38.55 16.50 -27.91
C ASN A 104 37.05 16.23 -27.66
N TYR A 105 36.28 16.02 -28.73
CA TYR A 105 34.87 15.64 -28.63
C TYR A 105 34.71 14.25 -27.98
N SER A 106 35.46 13.25 -28.46
CA SER A 106 35.44 11.88 -27.92
C SER A 106 35.88 11.87 -26.46
N ILE A 107 36.99 12.54 -26.14
CA ILE A 107 37.49 12.68 -24.77
C ILE A 107 36.43 13.33 -23.86
N GLY A 108 35.78 14.40 -24.34
CA GLY A 108 34.72 15.07 -23.58
C GLY A 108 33.47 14.20 -23.37
N LYS A 109 33.10 13.35 -24.32
CA LYS A 109 32.01 12.37 -24.17
C LYS A 109 32.35 11.31 -23.13
N TYR A 110 33.55 10.73 -23.22
CA TYR A 110 34.05 9.77 -22.25
C TYR A 110 34.05 10.35 -20.82
N ASN A 111 34.63 11.55 -20.62
CA ASN A 111 34.72 12.16 -19.29
C ASN A 111 33.34 12.42 -18.66
N ARG A 112 32.37 12.94 -19.42
CA ARG A 112 31.01 13.14 -18.91
C ARG A 112 30.32 11.82 -18.57
N ALA A 113 30.49 10.80 -19.41
CA ALA A 113 29.93 9.48 -19.15
C ALA A 113 30.54 8.84 -17.88
N LYS A 114 31.85 9.00 -17.68
CA LYS A 114 32.55 8.57 -16.47
C LYS A 114 32.05 9.28 -15.21
N GLU A 115 31.91 10.60 -15.25
CA GLU A 115 31.34 11.38 -14.14
C GLU A 115 29.90 10.93 -13.82
N GLU A 116 29.09 10.67 -14.85
CA GLU A 116 27.72 10.19 -14.66
C GLU A 116 27.69 8.78 -14.07
N ARG A 117 28.53 7.85 -14.56
CA ARG A 117 28.71 6.51 -14.00
C ARG A 117 29.07 6.57 -12.51
N ASP A 118 30.01 7.43 -12.14
CA ASP A 118 30.44 7.59 -10.74
C ASP A 118 29.33 8.17 -9.85
N ARG A 119 28.53 9.12 -10.35
CA ARG A 119 27.35 9.64 -9.65
C ARG A 119 26.27 8.58 -9.47
N LEU A 120 26.02 7.79 -10.51
CA LEU A 120 25.04 6.70 -10.50
C LEU A 120 25.46 5.58 -9.55
N GLN A 121 26.76 5.24 -9.48
CA GLN A 121 27.27 4.29 -8.49
C GLN A 121 26.94 4.75 -7.06
N ASN A 122 27.19 6.02 -6.74
CA ASN A 122 26.85 6.57 -5.42
C ASN A 122 25.33 6.53 -5.13
N ARG A 123 24.49 6.73 -6.15
CA ARG A 123 23.03 6.60 -6.02
C ARG A 123 22.62 5.15 -5.76
N LEU A 124 23.27 4.18 -6.41
CA LEU A 124 23.04 2.75 -6.18
C LEU A 124 23.34 2.37 -4.73
N GLU A 125 24.53 2.71 -4.22
CA GLU A 125 24.92 2.36 -2.84
C GLU A 125 23.96 2.96 -1.81
N LYS A 126 23.53 4.22 -1.99
CA LYS A 126 22.54 4.86 -1.11
C LYS A 126 21.18 4.18 -1.16
N ALA A 127 20.74 3.73 -2.34
CA ALA A 127 19.47 3.02 -2.46
C ALA A 127 19.54 1.66 -1.74
N LYS A 128 20.65 0.92 -1.88
CA LYS A 128 20.90 -0.33 -1.15
C LYS A 128 20.92 -0.14 0.36
N GLU A 129 21.61 0.88 0.84
CA GLU A 129 21.63 1.24 2.28
C GLU A 129 20.22 1.57 2.79
N ASN A 130 19.43 2.32 2.02
CA ASN A 130 18.05 2.62 2.40
C ASN A 130 17.17 1.37 2.43
N ILE A 131 17.33 0.43 1.49
CA ILE A 131 16.62 -0.85 1.48
C ILE A 131 16.98 -1.67 2.73
N GLN A 132 18.28 -1.83 3.02
CA GLN A 132 18.76 -2.50 4.23
C GLN A 132 18.15 -1.88 5.50
N ASN A 133 18.20 -0.54 5.63
CA ASN A 133 17.66 0.17 6.77
C ASN A 133 16.14 -0.01 6.95
N ARG A 134 15.38 -0.07 5.84
CA ARG A 134 13.93 -0.33 5.88
C ARG A 134 13.64 -1.78 6.25
N PHE A 135 14.38 -2.73 5.67
CA PHE A 135 14.27 -4.15 6.00
C PHE A 135 14.48 -4.40 7.49
N GLU A 136 15.55 -3.86 8.09
CA GLU A 136 15.83 -4.02 9.52
C GLU A 136 14.72 -3.44 10.41
N ARG A 137 14.17 -2.29 10.05
CA ARG A 137 13.03 -1.69 10.76
C ARG A 137 11.79 -2.57 10.69
N ILE A 138 11.51 -3.16 9.52
CA ILE A 138 10.37 -4.07 9.34
C ILE A 138 10.57 -5.34 10.18
N LYS A 139 11.78 -5.92 10.22
CA LYS A 139 12.07 -7.10 11.06
C LYS A 139 11.98 -6.79 12.55
N ALA A 140 12.47 -5.62 12.98
CA ALA A 140 12.32 -5.16 14.36
C ALA A 140 10.83 -5.00 14.73
N ARG A 141 10.05 -4.34 13.86
CA ARG A 141 8.60 -4.19 14.03
C ARG A 141 7.91 -5.55 14.11
N GLN A 142 8.25 -6.48 13.21
CA GLN A 142 7.72 -7.85 13.19
C GLN A 142 7.89 -8.56 14.53
N ALA A 143 9.02 -8.38 15.22
CA ALA A 143 9.29 -8.99 16.52
C ALA A 143 8.48 -8.38 17.68
N GLU A 144 7.97 -7.16 17.54
CA GLU A 144 7.19 -6.45 18.55
C GLU A 144 5.67 -6.68 18.44
N LEU A 145 5.20 -7.14 17.28
CA LEU A 145 3.78 -7.31 17.02
C LEU A 145 3.16 -8.38 17.91
N LYS A 146 2.02 -8.04 18.52
CA LYS A 146 1.13 -9.01 19.19
C LYS A 146 0.24 -9.68 18.16
N VAL A 147 0.84 -10.58 17.39
CA VAL A 147 0.18 -11.28 16.28
C VAL A 147 -1.13 -11.92 16.76
N ASP A 148 -2.14 -11.90 15.89
CA ASP A 148 -3.49 -12.46 16.09
C ASP A 148 -4.40 -11.69 17.06
N ASP A 149 -3.97 -10.58 17.64
CA ASP A 149 -4.89 -9.68 18.36
C ASP A 149 -5.88 -9.05 17.38
N PHE A 150 -7.18 -9.08 17.68
CA PHE A 150 -8.18 -8.36 16.88
C PHE A 150 -7.88 -6.86 16.92
N ASN A 151 -7.71 -6.23 15.76
CA ASN A 151 -7.36 -4.82 15.65
C ASN A 151 -8.36 -3.96 14.87
N GLY A 152 -9.43 -4.54 14.31
CA GLY A 152 -10.46 -3.78 13.63
C GLY A 152 -11.05 -4.54 12.46
N TRP A 153 -11.41 -3.83 11.39
CA TRP A 153 -12.03 -4.44 10.23
C TRP A 153 -11.29 -4.12 8.95
N LYS A 154 -11.27 -5.10 8.05
CA LYS A 154 -10.77 -4.98 6.69
C LYS A 154 -11.96 -4.93 5.75
N ILE A 155 -12.07 -3.84 5.00
CA ILE A 155 -13.19 -3.56 4.11
C ILE A 155 -12.70 -3.73 2.67
N TYR A 156 -13.34 -4.62 1.94
CA TYR A 156 -13.18 -4.77 0.50
C TYR A 156 -14.32 -3.99 -0.15
N HIS A 157 -13.98 -2.97 -0.93
CA HIS A 157 -14.97 -2.08 -1.50
C HIS A 157 -14.74 -1.89 -3.00
N LYS A 158 -15.74 -2.27 -3.79
CA LYS A 158 -15.78 -2.11 -5.24
C LYS A 158 -16.82 -1.08 -5.61
N PHE A 159 -16.47 -0.19 -6.51
CA PHE A 159 -17.34 0.88 -6.97
C PHE A 159 -17.09 1.21 -8.44
N LYS A 160 -17.95 2.05 -9.01
CA LYS A 160 -17.65 2.79 -10.23
C LYS A 160 -17.82 4.29 -10.03
N SER A 161 -17.10 5.07 -10.81
CA SER A 161 -17.25 6.53 -10.89
C SER A 161 -16.73 7.03 -12.23
N LEU A 162 -17.19 8.18 -12.68
CA LEU A 162 -16.67 8.78 -13.91
C LEU A 162 -15.18 9.14 -13.80
N ASN A 163 -14.46 8.96 -14.90
CA ASN A 163 -13.08 9.45 -15.03
C ASN A 163 -13.00 10.97 -14.92
N GLY A 164 -11.78 11.52 -14.78
CA GLY A 164 -11.57 12.96 -14.68
C GLY A 164 -12.21 13.79 -15.81
N ALA A 165 -12.35 13.21 -17.01
CA ALA A 165 -12.97 13.85 -18.17
C ALA A 165 -14.52 13.75 -18.22
N LYS A 166 -15.17 13.05 -17.28
CA LYS A 166 -16.61 12.78 -17.26
C LYS A 166 -17.15 12.02 -18.48
N THR A 167 -16.34 11.18 -19.11
CA THR A 167 -16.69 10.51 -20.37
C THR A 167 -16.97 9.03 -20.24
N ILE A 168 -16.33 8.35 -19.29
CA ILE A 168 -16.44 6.90 -19.11
C ILE A 168 -16.49 6.56 -17.62
N ASP A 169 -17.21 5.49 -17.29
CA ASP A 169 -17.15 4.87 -15.97
C ASP A 169 -15.81 4.15 -15.79
N LEU A 170 -15.15 4.44 -14.68
CA LEU A 170 -14.00 3.70 -14.17
C LEU A 170 -14.43 2.86 -12.98
N PHE A 171 -13.93 1.63 -12.93
CA PHE A 171 -14.15 0.72 -11.82
C PHE A 171 -12.95 0.82 -10.87
N GLY A 172 -13.24 0.96 -9.58
CA GLY A 172 -12.23 1.00 -8.54
C GLY A 172 -12.47 -0.12 -7.52
N GLU A 173 -11.37 -0.68 -7.02
CA GLU A 173 -11.37 -1.63 -5.90
C GLU A 173 -10.38 -1.13 -4.85
N TYR A 174 -10.85 -0.99 -3.61
CA TYR A 174 -10.06 -0.56 -2.46
C TYR A 174 -10.12 -1.59 -1.34
N ILE A 175 -8.99 -1.70 -0.65
CA ILE A 175 -8.86 -2.38 0.64
C ILE A 175 -8.68 -1.28 1.69
N LEU A 176 -9.66 -1.13 2.56
CA LEU A 176 -9.65 -0.14 3.64
C LEU A 176 -9.55 -0.83 5.00
N PHE A 177 -8.88 -0.20 5.94
CA PHE A 177 -8.75 -0.69 7.31
C PHE A 177 -9.38 0.34 8.24
N CYS A 178 -10.26 -0.13 9.13
CA CYS A 178 -10.92 0.73 10.11
C CYS A 178 -10.80 0.18 11.52
N ASP A 179 -10.95 1.08 12.49
CA ASP A 179 -10.98 0.74 13.90
C ASP A 179 -12.13 -0.22 14.27
N LYS A 180 -12.07 -0.77 15.48
CA LYS A 180 -13.01 -1.79 15.97
C LYS A 180 -14.47 -1.32 15.99
N GLU A 181 -14.68 -0.01 16.09
CA GLU A 181 -15.98 0.62 16.24
C GLU A 181 -16.54 1.19 14.93
N PHE A 182 -15.81 1.09 13.80
CA PHE A 182 -16.13 1.75 12.53
C PHE A 182 -16.23 3.28 12.65
N ASN A 183 -15.37 3.92 13.43
CA ASN A 183 -15.38 5.38 13.51
C ASN A 183 -14.67 6.01 12.31
N ASN A 184 -13.50 5.50 11.93
CA ASN A 184 -12.69 6.07 10.84
C ASN A 184 -11.93 5.01 10.05
N ILE A 185 -11.62 5.32 8.78
CA ILE A 185 -10.61 4.61 8.01
C ILE A 185 -9.22 5.04 8.50
N GLU A 186 -8.42 4.09 9.01
CA GLU A 186 -7.06 4.35 9.50
C GLU A 186 -6.05 4.47 8.35
N PHE A 187 -6.25 3.63 7.32
CA PHE A 187 -5.49 3.61 6.08
C PHE A 187 -6.24 2.81 5.02
N ALA A 188 -5.97 3.11 3.74
CA ALA A 188 -6.60 2.47 2.61
C ALA A 188 -5.65 2.48 1.42
N TYR A 189 -5.78 1.44 0.60
CA TYR A 189 -4.98 1.24 -0.62
C TYR A 189 -5.90 0.76 -1.73
N SER A 190 -5.54 1.04 -2.98
CA SER A 190 -6.15 0.29 -4.07
C SER A 190 -5.84 -1.20 -3.91
N LYS A 191 -6.70 -2.07 -4.44
CA LYS A 191 -6.50 -3.52 -4.37
C LYS A 191 -5.16 -3.96 -4.96
N GLU A 192 -4.78 -3.37 -6.09
CA GLU A 192 -3.49 -3.64 -6.75
C GLU A 192 -2.30 -3.26 -5.86
N GLU A 193 -2.33 -2.07 -5.26
CA GLU A 193 -1.30 -1.64 -4.31
C GLU A 193 -1.23 -2.57 -3.09
N TYR A 194 -2.38 -2.93 -2.50
CA TYR A 194 -2.43 -3.83 -1.35
C TYR A 194 -1.89 -5.23 -1.69
N GLU A 195 -2.20 -5.77 -2.85
CA GLU A 195 -1.67 -7.06 -3.30
C GLU A 195 -0.14 -7.02 -3.50
N ALA A 196 0.39 -5.94 -4.06
CA ALA A 196 1.83 -5.75 -4.22
C ALA A 196 2.54 -5.61 -2.86
N ILE A 197 1.99 -4.80 -1.95
CA ILE A 197 2.48 -4.64 -0.58
C ILE A 197 2.48 -6.00 0.14
N SER A 198 1.36 -6.72 0.10
CA SER A 198 1.20 -8.00 0.82
C SER A 198 2.22 -9.03 0.36
N LYS A 199 2.43 -9.19 -0.96
CA LYS A 199 3.45 -10.08 -1.52
C LYS A 199 4.86 -9.70 -1.06
N MET A 200 5.17 -8.41 -1.05
CA MET A 200 6.48 -7.92 -0.59
C MET A 200 6.67 -8.20 0.91
N MET A 201 5.65 -7.99 1.73
CA MET A 201 5.71 -8.25 3.17
C MET A 201 5.87 -9.73 3.48
N GLU A 202 5.23 -10.62 2.74
CA GLU A 202 5.43 -12.07 2.85
C GLU A 202 6.87 -12.47 2.52
N ALA A 203 7.45 -11.89 1.47
CA ALA A 203 8.84 -12.11 1.12
C ALA A 203 9.80 -11.60 2.22
N ILE A 204 9.57 -10.41 2.77
CA ILE A 204 10.38 -9.85 3.87
C ILE A 204 10.25 -10.70 5.15
N ALA A 205 9.04 -11.13 5.47
CA ALA A 205 8.77 -11.95 6.65
C ALA A 205 9.53 -13.28 6.61
N SER A 206 9.64 -13.89 5.42
CA SER A 206 10.33 -15.16 5.18
C SER A 206 11.84 -15.04 4.94
N SER A 207 12.33 -13.87 4.51
CA SER A 207 13.75 -13.61 4.28
C SER A 207 14.49 -13.16 5.54
N ASN A 208 15.80 -13.42 5.58
CA ASN A 208 16.73 -12.90 6.59
C ASN A 208 17.81 -12.00 5.97
N ASP A 209 17.75 -11.76 4.66
CA ASP A 209 18.78 -11.06 3.90
C ASP A 209 18.13 -9.98 3.03
N ALA A 210 18.47 -8.72 3.27
CA ALA A 210 17.88 -7.62 2.50
C ALA A 210 18.42 -7.54 1.06
N THR A 211 19.52 -8.24 0.74
CA THR A 211 20.13 -8.20 -0.61
C THR A 211 19.22 -8.81 -1.67
N GLU A 212 18.26 -9.64 -1.29
CA GLU A 212 17.22 -10.19 -2.19
C GLU A 212 16.27 -9.11 -2.74
N PHE A 213 16.26 -7.93 -2.12
CA PHE A 213 15.39 -6.82 -2.50
C PHE A 213 16.15 -5.64 -3.14
N ALA A 214 17.46 -5.83 -3.41
CA ALA A 214 18.41 -4.78 -3.80
C ALA A 214 19.35 -5.21 -4.94
#